data_AF-A0A417HP71-F1
#
_entry.id   AF-A0A417HP71-F1
#
_cell.length_a   1.000
_cell.length_b   1.000
_cell.length_c   1.000
_cell.angle_alpha   90.00
_cell.angle_beta   90.00
_cell.angle_gamma   90.00
#
_symmetry.space_group_name_H-M   'P 1'
#
loop_
_entity.id
_entity.type
_entity.pdbx_description
1 polymer ?
#
loop_
_entity_poly.entity_id
_entity_poly.type
_entity_poly.pdbx_seq_one_letter_code
_entity_poly.pdbx_strand_id
1 'polypeptide(L)'
;MRIAEKKKSQITALYEQCSNLPADVRSCLENGYFTVTVPPPWNMSNQKAAQEVQDKIKEWSRQYTGVVCYCFDNFSTLLYVL
;
A
#
# COMPACT_ATOMS: atom_id res chain seq x y z
N MET A 1 -2.49 18.64 -15.68
CA MET A 1 -3.12 18.12 -14.43
C MET A 1 -2.72 19.01 -13.27
N ARG A 2 -3.68 19.35 -12.42
CA ARG A 2 -3.43 20.00 -11.12
C ARG A 2 -2.65 19.03 -10.22
N ILE A 3 -1.87 19.54 -9.27
CA ILE A 3 -1.04 18.72 -8.36
C ILE A 3 -1.89 17.65 -7.64
N ALA A 4 -3.08 18.01 -7.16
CA ALA A 4 -4.00 17.11 -6.49
C ALA A 4 -4.48 15.95 -7.39
N GLU A 5 -4.78 16.24 -8.66
CA GLU A 5 -5.19 15.22 -9.64
C GLU A 5 -4.04 14.25 -9.91
N LYS A 6 -2.80 14.76 -9.99
CA LYS A 6 -1.61 13.93 -10.20
C LYS A 6 -1.40 12.97 -9.04
N LYS A 7 -1.49 13.45 -7.79
CA LYS A 7 -1.38 12.61 -6.59
C LYS A 7 -2.48 11.55 -6.54
N LYS A 8 -3.73 11.92 -6.87
CA LYS A 8 -4.85 10.99 -6.95
C LYS A 8 -4.61 9.89 -7.99
N SER A 9 -4.11 10.24 -9.16
CA SER A 9 -3.76 9.26 -10.19
C SER A 9 -2.63 8.31 -9.75
N GLN A 10 -1.59 8.83 -9.08
CA GLN A 10 -0.49 8.02 -8.58
C GLN A 10 -0.94 6.99 -7.53
N ILE A 11 -1.76 7.40 -6.54
CA ILE A 11 -2.23 6.47 -5.52
C ILE A 11 -3.21 5.43 -6.09
N THR A 12 -4.05 5.80 -7.06
CA THR A 12 -4.92 4.85 -7.75
C THR A 12 -4.11 3.79 -8.51
N ALA A 13 -3.07 4.19 -9.24
CA ALA A 13 -2.21 3.25 -9.96
C ALA A 13 -1.51 2.27 -9.00
N LEU A 14 -1.01 2.76 -7.87
CA LEU A 14 -0.39 1.89 -6.86
C LEU A 14 -1.41 0.97 -6.17
N TYR A 15 -2.65 1.44 -5.95
CA TYR A 15 -3.75 0.62 -5.45
C TYR A 15 -4.09 -0.54 -6.39
N GLU A 16 -4.21 -0.27 -7.70
CA GLU A 16 -4.48 -1.30 -8.71
C GLU A 16 -3.36 -2.35 -8.73
N GLN A 17 -2.10 -1.90 -8.64
CA GLN A 17 -0.96 -2.80 -8.56
C GLN A 17 -0.99 -3.67 -7.29
N CYS A 18 -1.29 -3.08 -6.13
CA CYS A 18 -1.39 -3.81 -4.86
C CYS A 18 -2.58 -4.78 -4.83
N SER A 19 -3.66 -4.52 -5.58
CA SER A 19 -4.84 -5.38 -5.64
C SER A 19 -4.58 -6.76 -6.25
N ASN A 20 -3.41 -6.96 -6.87
CA ASN A 20 -2.96 -8.26 -7.38
C ASN A 20 -2.10 -9.05 -6.37
N LEU A 21 -1.85 -8.50 -5.18
CA LEU A 21 -1.12 -9.20 -4.13
C LEU A 21 -2.03 -10.19 -3.39
N PRO A 22 -1.47 -11.25 -2.79
CA PRO A 22 -2.19 -12.12 -1.86
C PRO A 22 -2.40 -11.43 -0.50
N ALA A 23 -3.10 -10.30 -0.51
CA ALA A 23 -3.32 -9.43 0.65
C ALA A 23 -4.71 -8.80 0.60
N ASP A 24 -5.27 -8.47 1.76
CA ASP A 24 -6.50 -7.71 1.90
C ASP A 24 -6.21 -6.23 1.59
N VAL A 25 -6.69 -5.75 0.44
CA VAL A 25 -6.56 -4.35 0.04
C VAL A 25 -7.88 -3.62 0.29
N ARG A 26 -7.86 -2.60 1.15
CA ARG A 26 -9.05 -1.77 1.46
C ARG A 26 -8.83 -0.34 0.99
N SER A 27 -9.70 0.11 0.09
CA SER A 27 -9.62 1.45 -0.48
C SER A 27 -10.36 2.49 0.36
N CYS A 28 -9.76 3.67 0.47
CA CYS A 28 -10.42 4.89 0.91
C CYS A 28 -9.91 6.07 0.05
N LEU A 29 -9.83 5.84 -1.27
CA LEU A 29 -9.18 6.75 -2.22
C LEU A 29 -9.87 8.12 -2.32
N GLU A 30 -11.15 8.22 -1.92
CA GLU A 30 -11.84 9.50 -1.73
C GLU A 30 -11.14 10.38 -0.70
N ASN A 31 -10.62 9.78 0.37
CA ASN A 31 -9.81 10.42 1.40
C ASN A 31 -8.30 10.33 1.12
N GLY A 32 -7.91 9.87 -0.07
CA GLY A 32 -6.52 9.84 -0.50
C GLY A 32 -5.66 8.77 0.17
N TYR A 33 -6.24 7.67 0.65
CA TYR A 33 -5.46 6.56 1.21
C TYR A 33 -6.05 5.18 0.90
N PHE A 34 -5.25 4.15 1.12
CA PHE A 34 -5.69 2.76 1.18
C PHE A 34 -4.77 1.94 2.08
N THR A 35 -5.22 0.78 2.50
CA THR A 35 -4.42 -0.15 3.32
C THR A 35 -4.24 -1.48 2.62
N VAL A 36 -3.08 -2.10 2.82
CA VAL A 36 -2.78 -3.47 2.40
C VAL A 36 -2.41 -4.27 3.64
N THR A 37 -3.17 -5.32 3.95
CA THR A 37 -2.93 -6.18 5.11
C THR A 37 -2.80 -7.62 4.66
N VAL A 38 -1.72 -8.30 5.05
CA VAL A 38 -1.59 -9.74 4.80
C VAL A 38 -2.63 -10.49 5.65
N PRO A 39 -3.41 -11.42 5.08
CA PRO A 39 -4.47 -12.10 5.80
C PRO A 39 -3.93 -12.96 6.95
N PRO A 40 -4.75 -13.23 7.98
CA PRO A 40 -4.38 -14.10 9.09
C PRO A 40 -4.06 -15.53 8.62
N PRO A 41 -3.26 -16.30 9.39
CA PRO A 41 -2.87 -16.01 10.77
C PRO A 41 -1.62 -15.14 10.90
N TRP A 42 -1.69 -14.12 11.77
CA TRP A 42 -0.60 -13.21 12.09
C TRP A 42 0.31 -13.78 13.18
N ASN A 43 1.20 -14.69 12.76
CA ASN A 43 2.17 -15.34 13.65
C ASN A 43 3.60 -15.17 13.12
N MET A 44 4.59 -15.57 13.93
CA MET A 44 6.01 -15.45 13.58
C MET A 44 6.39 -16.18 12.29
N SER A 45 5.76 -17.33 12.01
CA SER A 45 6.02 -18.10 10.79
C SER A 45 5.58 -17.37 9.53
N ASN A 46 4.50 -16.61 9.59
CA ASN A 46 3.95 -15.85 8.46
C ASN A 46 4.52 -14.42 8.34
N GLN A 47 5.23 -13.93 9.37
CA GLN A 47 5.84 -12.60 9.35
C GLN A 47 6.80 -12.42 8.17
N LYS A 48 7.53 -13.47 7.77
CA LYS A 48 8.43 -13.39 6.62
C LYS A 48 7.69 -13.11 5.31
N ALA A 49 6.59 -13.83 5.05
CA ALA A 49 5.77 -13.60 3.86
C ALA A 49 5.14 -12.19 3.89
N ALA A 50 4.72 -11.72 5.06
CA ALA A 50 4.24 -10.37 5.24
C ALA A 50 5.32 -9.31 4.95
N GLN A 51 6.55 -9.54 5.41
CA GLN A 51 7.69 -8.66 5.11
C GLN A 51 7.96 -8.58 3.61
N GLU A 52 7.92 -9.71 2.90
CA GLU A 52 8.10 -9.74 1.44
C GLU A 52 7.03 -8.93 0.69
N VAL A 53 5.77 -8.98 1.17
CA VAL A 53 4.68 -8.14 0.65
C VAL A 53 4.97 -6.66 0.93
N GLN A 54 5.35 -6.30 2.16
CA GLN A 54 5.67 -4.92 2.51
C GLN A 54 6.85 -4.37 1.72
N ASP A 55 7.89 -5.17 1.48
CA ASP A 55 9.08 -4.74 0.75
C ASP A 55 8.78 -4.51 -0.74
N LYS A 56 7.94 -5.36 -1.36
CA LYS A 56 7.42 -5.11 -2.71
C LYS A 56 6.64 -3.80 -2.79
N ILE A 57 5.75 -3.55 -1.82
CA ILE A 57 4.95 -2.32 -1.79
C ILE A 57 5.86 -1.09 -1.65
N LYS A 58 6.86 -1.14 -0.76
CA LYS A 58 7.86 -0.07 -0.59
C LYS A 58 8.66 0.17 -1.87
N GLU A 59 9.03 -0.89 -2.59
CA GLU A 59 9.74 -0.77 -3.86
C GLU A 59 8.87 -0.08 -4.91
N TRP A 60 7.62 -0.52 -5.07
CA TRP A 60 6.68 0.10 -6.00
C TRP A 60 6.37 1.55 -5.63
N SER A 61 6.19 1.86 -4.34
CA SER A 61 5.86 3.21 -3.88
C SER A 61 6.95 4.24 -4.20
N ARG A 62 8.22 3.83 -4.34
CA ARG A 62 9.33 4.72 -4.73
C ARG A 62 9.13 5.37 -6.09
N GLN A 63 8.34 4.76 -6.97
CA GLN A 63 8.01 5.32 -8.29
C GLN A 63 6.97 6.45 -8.20
N TYR A 64 6.26 6.57 -7.07
CA TYR A 64 5.12 7.46 -6.87
C TYR A 64 5.46 8.53 -5.82
N THR A 65 6.17 9.58 -6.22
CA THR A 65 6.67 10.65 -5.31
C THR A 65 5.59 11.42 -4.54
N GLY A 66 4.33 11.35 -4.95
CA GLY A 66 3.20 11.95 -4.24
C GLY A 66 2.56 11.05 -3.18
N VAL A 67 3.01 9.80 -3.06
CA VAL A 67 2.46 8.78 -2.16
C VAL A 67 3.45 8.47 -1.05
N VAL A 68 2.99 8.50 0.18
CA VAL A 68 3.71 8.03 1.36
C VAL A 68 3.33 6.57 1.61
N CYS A 69 4.34 5.74 1.85
CA CYS A 69 4.18 4.33 2.25
C CYS A 69 4.63 4.17 3.70
N TYR A 70 3.74 3.68 4.56
CA TYR A 70 3.97 3.52 5.99
C TYR A 70 3.54 2.13 6.46
N CYS A 71 4.51 1.31 6.90
CA CYS A 71 4.23 0.02 7.54
C CYS A 71 4.02 0.28 9.04
N PHE A 72 2.77 0.21 9.51
CA PHE A 72 2.43 0.53 10.91
C PHE A 72 2.56 -0.68 11.84
N ASP A 73 2.48 -1.90 11.30
CA ASP A 73 2.81 -3.16 11.99
C ASP A 73 3.49 -4.14 11.00
N ASN A 74 3.75 -5.37 11.44
CA ASN A 74 4.45 -6.40 10.65
C ASN A 74 3.62 -6.98 9.49
N PHE A 75 2.33 -6.71 9.42
CA PHE A 75 1.38 -7.32 8.47
C PHE A 75 0.66 -6.29 7.59
N SER A 76 0.71 -5.01 7.98
CA SER A 76 -0.14 -3.97 7.43
C SER A 76 0.66 -2.76 6.96
N THR A 77 0.29 -2.26 5.79
CA THR A 77 0.86 -1.07 5.17
C THR A 77 -0.25 -0.07 4.85
N LEU A 78 -0.07 1.18 5.26
CA LEU A 78 -0.88 2.32 4.89
C LEU A 78 -0.19 3.09 3.76
N LEU A 79 -0.94 3.40 2.70
CA LEU A 79 -0.49 4.25 1.61
C LEU A 79 -1.40 5.46 1.48
N TYR A 80 -0.84 6.66 1.45
CA TYR A 80 -1.63 7.90 1.43
C TYR A 80 -0.94 9.03 0.68
N VAL A 81 -1.71 10.00 0.19
CA VAL A 81 -1.20 11.24 -0.41
C VAL A 81 -1.28 12.40 0.57
N LEU A 82 -0.33 13.35 0.46
CA LEU A 82 -0.35 14.63 1.19
C LEU A 82 -1.09 15.74 0.43
#